data_AF-A0A6M0JU30-F1
#
_entry.id   AF-A0A6M0JU30-F1
#
_cell.length_a   1.000
_cell.length_b   1.000
_cell.length_c   1.000
_cell.angle_alpha   90.00
_cell.angle_beta   90.00
_cell.angle_gamma   90.00
#
_symmetry.space_group_name_H-M   'P 1'
#
loop_
_entity.id
_entity.type
_entity.pdbx_description
1 polymer ?
#
loop_
_entity_poly.entity_id
_entity_poly.type
_entity_poly.pdbx_seq_one_letter_code
_entity_poly.pdbx_strand_id
1 'polypeptide(L)'
;MKTPQSSTILSSIALAASLVAITIQLPPLKGYVASLAGGERAGAPSVAPLSVKAVIGSEPEEASAEDSAAEQPVLETLDQQARRIAMLERQLSQLERLIRSAGLDAAAPHLLPPPGSTRPLLAHIGEEYATRARFEERRKQLLERSQRMRQRDMDAYGDESYQAIADLYAQARPMRGNATPEQKAAREAALSTLMTEYPEAYSTSVAVAEQALDAAINRDTQGAESYYESLVEASPYSEVVTEQGINAIPTLQTYLARQYVEEGRYDEATAVLDALSAQSDSIILEPNDMGEPTARTAQDIVNELRDKIAQ
;
A
#
# COMPACT_ATOMS: atom_id res chain seq x y z
N MET A 1 46.15 38.38 -18.13
CA MET A 1 45.61 37.07 -18.52
C MET A 1 44.59 36.63 -17.47
N LYS A 2 43.30 36.83 -17.80
CA LYS A 2 42.19 35.85 -17.83
C LYS A 2 41.77 35.25 -16.48
N THR A 3 40.68 35.80 -15.95
CA THR A 3 39.75 35.16 -15.02
C THR A 3 39.14 33.89 -15.63
N PRO A 4 38.94 32.80 -14.86
CA PRO A 4 37.91 31.83 -15.16
C PRO A 4 36.64 32.19 -14.36
N GLN A 5 35.67 32.78 -15.07
CA GLN A 5 34.26 32.69 -14.71
C GLN A 5 33.73 31.29 -15.08
N SER A 6 32.68 30.89 -14.36
CA SER A 6 31.59 30.03 -14.84
C SER A 6 31.91 28.58 -15.25
N SER A 7 31.95 27.68 -14.27
CA SER A 7 31.50 26.28 -14.48
C SER A 7 30.61 25.75 -13.34
N THR A 8 30.38 26.51 -12.27
CA THR A 8 29.57 26.10 -11.11
C THR A 8 28.06 26.37 -11.24
N ILE A 9 27.59 26.90 -12.37
CA ILE A 9 26.15 27.23 -12.57
C ILE A 9 25.45 26.27 -13.55
N LEU A 10 26.16 25.35 -14.22
CA LEU A 10 25.54 24.43 -15.18
C LEU A 10 25.24 23.02 -14.63
N SER A 11 25.66 22.69 -13.40
CA SER A 11 25.32 21.40 -12.77
C SER A 11 24.01 21.43 -11.97
N SER A 12 23.50 22.60 -11.64
CA SER A 12 22.27 22.76 -10.84
C SER A 12 21.00 22.74 -11.69
N ILE A 13 21.09 22.94 -13.00
CA ILE A 13 19.92 22.89 -13.91
C ILE A 13 19.67 21.46 -14.42
N ALA A 14 20.68 20.59 -14.48
CA ALA A 14 20.48 19.18 -14.82
C ALA A 14 19.80 18.37 -13.69
N LEU A 15 19.87 18.85 -12.44
CA LEU A 15 19.25 18.21 -11.29
C LEU A 15 17.76 18.58 -11.12
N ALA A 16 17.33 19.74 -11.66
CA ALA A 16 15.92 20.13 -11.70
C ALA A 16 15.13 19.43 -12.83
N ALA A 17 15.80 18.92 -13.88
CA ALA A 17 15.14 18.22 -14.98
C ALA A 17 14.96 16.70 -14.75
N SER A 18 15.67 16.10 -13.78
CA SER A 18 15.54 14.66 -13.47
C SER A 18 14.51 14.35 -12.38
N LEU A 19 13.95 15.37 -11.71
CA LEU A 19 12.89 15.21 -10.70
C LEU A 19 11.46 15.34 -11.28
N VAL A 20 11.32 15.60 -12.58
CA VAL A 20 10.01 15.69 -13.27
C VAL A 20 9.65 14.38 -14.00
N ALA A 21 10.51 13.35 -13.98
CA ALA A 21 10.26 12.08 -14.66
C ALA A 21 9.62 10.98 -13.78
N ILE A 22 9.13 11.33 -12.59
CA ILE A 22 8.21 10.49 -11.79
C ILE A 22 7.00 11.34 -11.37
N THR A 23 6.34 11.96 -12.34
CA THR A 23 4.97 12.44 -12.20
C THR A 23 4.11 11.83 -13.31
N ILE A 24 3.59 10.64 -13.03
CA ILE A 24 2.42 10.01 -13.65
C ILE A 24 1.70 9.38 -12.44
N GLN A 25 0.50 9.72 -11.99
CA GLN A 25 -0.58 10.60 -12.47
C GLN A 25 -1.42 10.99 -11.22
N LEU A 26 -1.41 12.26 -10.84
CA LEU A 26 -2.48 12.87 -10.04
C LEU A 26 -2.91 14.15 -10.78
N PRO A 27 -4.15 14.27 -11.25
CA PRO A 27 -4.62 15.53 -11.80
C PRO A 27 -4.70 16.60 -10.69
N PRO A 28 -4.37 17.88 -10.99
CA PRO A 28 -4.37 18.94 -9.99
C PRO A 28 -5.78 19.29 -9.51
N LEU A 29 -5.99 19.30 -8.19
CA LEU A 29 -7.19 19.79 -7.48
C LEU A 29 -7.29 21.33 -7.53
N LYS A 30 -7.28 21.93 -8.72
CA LYS A 30 -7.64 23.34 -8.93
C LYS A 30 -8.81 23.41 -9.90
N GLY A 31 -10.00 23.08 -9.39
CA GLY A 31 -11.25 23.16 -10.15
C GLY A 31 -12.53 22.92 -9.33
N TYR A 32 -12.45 22.23 -8.20
CA TYR A 32 -13.65 21.80 -7.47
C TYR A 32 -14.27 22.80 -6.49
N VAL A 33 -13.66 23.97 -6.27
CA VAL A 33 -14.24 25.02 -5.39
C VAL A 33 -15.08 26.04 -6.19
N ALA A 34 -15.13 25.94 -7.53
CA ALA A 34 -15.84 26.91 -8.38
C ALA A 34 -17.22 26.45 -8.89
N SER A 35 -17.68 25.23 -8.60
CA SER A 35 -19.00 24.73 -9.09
C SER A 35 -20.05 24.48 -8.00
N LEU A 36 -19.80 24.91 -6.75
CA LEU A 36 -20.78 24.81 -5.65
C LEU A 36 -21.52 26.13 -5.37
N ALA A 37 -21.27 27.17 -6.16
CA ALA A 37 -22.04 28.41 -6.14
C ALA A 37 -22.88 28.52 -7.42
N GLY A 38 -24.11 28.01 -7.37
CA GLY A 38 -25.08 28.20 -8.45
C GLY A 38 -26.10 27.08 -8.52
N GLY A 39 -27.16 27.19 -7.71
CA GLY A 39 -28.36 26.40 -7.94
C GLY A 39 -29.11 26.91 -9.16
N GLU A 40 -29.69 26.00 -9.94
CA GLU A 40 -31.07 26.10 -10.41
C GLU A 40 -31.54 24.82 -11.12
N ARG A 41 -32.86 24.69 -11.15
CA ARG A 41 -33.68 23.51 -11.41
C ARG A 41 -33.79 23.11 -12.89
N ALA A 42 -34.11 21.81 -13.06
CA ALA A 42 -35.07 21.22 -14.01
C ALA A 42 -34.82 21.33 -15.53
N GLY A 43 -34.80 20.15 -16.17
CA GLY A 43 -35.06 20.00 -17.61
C GLY A 43 -34.53 18.67 -18.17
N ALA A 44 -35.35 17.63 -18.20
CA ALA A 44 -35.26 16.58 -19.22
C ALA A 44 -36.09 17.02 -20.45
N PRO A 45 -36.12 16.33 -21.61
CA PRO A 45 -35.32 15.19 -22.10
C PRO A 45 -34.81 15.38 -23.57
N SER A 46 -34.01 14.45 -24.11
CA SER A 46 -34.06 14.10 -25.56
C SER A 46 -33.32 12.79 -25.87
N VAL A 47 -33.86 12.04 -26.83
CA VAL A 47 -33.62 10.63 -27.18
C VAL A 47 -32.88 10.53 -28.52
N ALA A 48 -31.97 9.56 -28.68
CA ALA A 48 -31.83 8.76 -29.92
C ALA A 48 -30.88 7.55 -29.73
N PRO A 49 -31.30 6.31 -30.09
CA PRO A 49 -30.50 5.09 -30.07
C PRO A 49 -29.91 4.75 -31.47
N LEU A 50 -29.08 3.69 -31.57
CA LEU A 50 -28.63 2.89 -32.75
C LEU A 50 -27.09 2.71 -32.71
N SER A 51 -26.47 1.57 -33.01
CA SER A 51 -26.93 0.32 -33.64
C SER A 51 -25.89 -0.80 -33.44
N VAL A 52 -26.40 -2.02 -33.28
CA VAL A 52 -25.68 -3.30 -33.34
C VAL A 52 -25.33 -3.63 -34.79
N LYS A 53 -24.14 -4.21 -35.04
CA LYS A 53 -23.88 -4.98 -36.27
C LYS A 53 -23.08 -6.24 -35.93
N ALA A 54 -23.77 -7.38 -35.95
CA ALA A 54 -23.22 -8.72 -35.99
C ALA A 54 -23.36 -9.27 -37.41
N VAL A 55 -22.34 -9.96 -37.93
CA VAL A 55 -22.32 -10.90 -39.09
C VAL A 55 -21.02 -11.72 -38.91
N ILE A 56 -21.00 -12.92 -38.30
CA ILE A 56 -21.14 -14.30 -38.89
C ILE A 56 -20.37 -14.43 -40.21
N GLY A 57 -19.39 -15.29 -40.47
CA GLY A 57 -18.78 -16.47 -39.83
C GLY A 57 -18.02 -17.23 -40.94
N SER A 58 -16.95 -17.98 -40.62
CA SER A 58 -16.36 -19.09 -41.43
C SER A 58 -15.16 -19.69 -40.71
N GLU A 59 -15.28 -20.93 -40.23
CA GLU A 59 -14.22 -21.91 -39.96
C GLU A 59 -14.24 -22.96 -41.09
N PRO A 60 -13.31 -23.95 -41.20
CA PRO A 60 -11.96 -24.11 -40.65
C PRO A 60 -10.92 -24.57 -41.73
N GLU A 61 -9.61 -24.55 -41.43
CA GLU A 61 -8.65 -25.65 -41.77
C GLU A 61 -7.22 -25.40 -41.25
N GLU A 62 -6.72 -26.43 -40.57
CA GLU A 62 -5.34 -26.96 -40.43
C GLU A 62 -4.15 -26.08 -39.96
N ALA A 63 -3.77 -26.37 -38.71
CA ALA A 63 -2.44 -26.73 -38.21
C ALA A 63 -1.19 -26.23 -38.95
N SER A 64 -0.47 -25.33 -38.27
CA SER A 64 0.99 -25.34 -38.26
C SER A 64 1.48 -25.10 -36.83
N ALA A 65 2.22 -26.07 -36.32
CA ALA A 65 3.03 -25.93 -35.12
C ALA A 65 4.13 -24.89 -35.36
N GLU A 66 4.13 -23.80 -34.59
CA GLU A 66 5.36 -23.11 -34.23
C GLU A 66 5.40 -22.87 -32.72
N ASP A 67 6.55 -23.27 -32.22
CA ASP A 67 6.97 -23.49 -30.86
C ASP A 67 7.28 -22.15 -30.17
N SER A 68 6.90 -22.04 -28.90
CA SER A 68 7.69 -21.40 -27.84
C SER A 68 8.39 -20.06 -28.15
N ALA A 69 7.71 -18.92 -28.00
CA ALA A 69 8.39 -17.62 -27.83
C ALA A 69 7.49 -16.56 -27.18
N ALA A 70 7.14 -16.70 -25.89
CA ALA A 70 6.41 -15.64 -25.19
C ALA A 70 6.64 -15.53 -23.67
N GLU A 71 7.73 -16.06 -23.11
CA GLU A 71 8.02 -15.96 -21.66
C GLU A 71 9.25 -15.11 -21.27
N GLN A 72 9.94 -14.48 -22.23
CA GLN A 72 11.19 -13.77 -21.93
C GLN A 72 11.14 -12.26 -21.58
N PRO A 73 10.06 -11.47 -21.75
CA PRO A 73 10.16 -10.04 -21.46
C PRO A 73 10.02 -9.68 -19.97
N VAL A 74 9.44 -10.54 -19.13
CA VAL A 74 9.17 -10.19 -17.71
C VAL A 74 10.39 -10.43 -16.81
N LEU A 75 11.12 -11.53 -17.01
CA LEU A 75 12.32 -11.85 -16.22
C LEU A 75 13.46 -10.86 -16.48
N GLU A 76 13.66 -10.41 -17.73
CA GLU A 76 14.64 -9.37 -18.04
C GLU A 76 14.35 -8.04 -17.33
N THR A 77 13.08 -7.69 -17.13
CA THR A 77 12.71 -6.44 -16.44
C THR A 77 12.93 -6.51 -14.93
N LEU A 78 12.69 -7.66 -14.29
CA LEU A 78 12.93 -7.85 -12.86
C LEU A 78 14.44 -7.91 -12.54
N ASP A 79 15.23 -8.58 -13.38
CA ASP A 79 16.69 -8.61 -13.23
C ASP A 79 17.32 -7.23 -13.48
N GLN A 80 16.78 -6.47 -14.44
CA GLN A 80 17.18 -5.08 -14.64
C GLN A 80 16.80 -4.19 -13.45
N GLN A 81 15.64 -4.40 -12.84
CA GLN A 81 15.23 -3.71 -11.63
C GLN A 81 16.12 -4.08 -10.44
N ALA A 82 16.43 -5.36 -10.22
CA ALA A 82 17.33 -5.82 -9.17
C ALA A 82 18.75 -5.26 -9.34
N ARG A 83 19.27 -5.20 -10.58
CA ARG A 83 20.57 -4.58 -10.88
C ARG A 83 20.56 -3.07 -10.62
N ARG A 84 19.45 -2.41 -10.93
CA ARG A 84 19.29 -0.97 -10.67
C ARG A 84 19.19 -0.68 -9.18
N ILE A 85 18.50 -1.51 -8.41
CA ILE A 85 18.45 -1.44 -6.93
C ILE A 85 19.85 -1.67 -6.36
N ALA A 86 20.56 -2.73 -6.77
CA ALA A 86 21.93 -3.00 -6.30
C ALA A 86 22.92 -1.87 -6.69
N MET A 87 22.72 -1.22 -7.84
CA MET A 87 23.49 -0.05 -8.25
C MET A 87 23.21 1.15 -7.33
N LEU A 88 21.93 1.40 -7.03
CA LEU A 88 21.51 2.48 -6.12
C LEU A 88 22.00 2.24 -4.70
N GLU A 89 21.95 1.00 -4.20
CA GLU A 89 22.51 0.62 -2.88
C GLU A 89 24.02 0.82 -2.83
N ARG A 90 24.74 0.46 -3.91
CA ARG A 90 26.18 0.76 -4.01
C ARG A 90 26.44 2.27 -4.02
N GLN A 91 25.65 3.04 -4.75
CA GLN A 91 25.76 4.50 -4.78
C GLN A 91 25.48 5.10 -3.40
N LEU A 92 24.49 4.60 -2.66
CA LEU A 92 24.19 5.03 -1.29
C LEU A 92 25.32 4.69 -0.32
N SER A 93 25.86 3.47 -0.38
CA SER A 93 26.99 3.07 0.46
C SER A 93 28.27 3.88 0.16
N GLN A 94 28.46 4.28 -1.10
CA GLN A 94 29.55 5.17 -1.50
C GLN A 94 29.32 6.60 -1.01
N LEU A 95 28.09 7.10 -1.07
CA LEU A 95 27.70 8.39 -0.50
C LEU A 95 27.94 8.41 1.01
N GLU A 96 27.55 7.35 1.72
CA GLU A 96 27.73 7.21 3.16
C GLU A 96 29.21 7.18 3.56
N ARG A 97 30.07 6.57 2.73
CA ARG A 97 31.54 6.61 2.90
C ARG A 97 32.11 7.98 2.58
N LEU A 98 31.60 8.64 1.54
CA LEU A 98 32.02 9.99 1.16
C LEU A 98 31.65 11.00 2.23
N ILE A 99 30.45 10.92 2.79
CA ILE A 99 29.97 11.73 3.92
C ILE A 99 30.88 11.55 5.13
N ARG A 100 31.18 10.31 5.50
CA ARG A 100 32.13 9.98 6.58
C ARG A 100 33.54 10.52 6.30
N SER A 101 34.05 10.33 5.08
CA SER A 101 35.40 10.73 4.70
C SER A 101 35.57 12.25 4.51
N ALA A 102 34.50 12.97 4.17
CA ALA A 102 34.47 14.41 4.00
C ALA A 102 34.31 15.16 5.34
N GLY A 103 34.21 14.44 6.47
CA GLY A 103 33.96 15.04 7.78
C GLY A 103 32.59 15.71 7.88
N LEU A 104 31.65 15.38 6.99
CA LEU A 104 30.28 15.90 7.04
C LEU A 104 29.54 15.39 8.28
N ASP A 105 29.95 14.27 8.87
CA ASP A 105 29.48 13.82 10.19
C ASP A 105 29.85 14.80 11.31
N ALA A 106 30.99 15.50 11.20
CA ALA A 106 31.39 16.55 12.15
C ALA A 106 30.63 17.87 11.90
N ALA A 107 30.11 18.07 10.69
CA ALA A 107 29.24 19.20 10.33
C ALA A 107 27.74 18.89 10.50
N ALA A 108 27.37 17.63 10.71
CA ALA A 108 25.99 17.16 10.91
C ALA A 108 25.24 17.91 12.03
N PRO A 109 25.88 18.28 13.17
CA PRO A 109 25.23 19.09 14.20
C PRO A 109 24.90 20.53 13.76
N HIS A 110 25.50 21.01 12.67
CA HIS A 110 25.34 22.35 12.12
C HIS A 110 24.43 22.40 10.89
N LEU A 111 24.03 21.25 10.35
CA LEU A 111 22.96 21.15 9.38
C LEU A 111 21.64 21.24 10.13
N LEU A 112 20.77 22.18 9.75
CA LEU A 112 19.46 22.29 10.38
C LEU A 112 18.78 20.92 10.34
N PRO A 113 18.25 20.45 11.48
CA PRO A 113 17.44 19.25 11.47
C PRO A 113 16.21 19.50 10.58
N PRO A 114 15.69 18.46 9.92
CA PRO A 114 14.46 18.59 9.14
C PRO A 114 13.31 19.06 10.04
N PRO A 115 12.30 19.76 9.48
CA PRO A 115 11.16 20.23 10.25
C PRO A 115 10.49 19.05 10.98
N GLY A 116 10.36 19.15 12.32
CA GLY A 116 9.82 18.09 13.17
C GLY A 116 10.85 17.18 13.85
N SER A 117 12.16 17.29 13.55
CA SER A 117 13.22 16.51 14.18
C SER A 117 14.17 17.38 15.00
N THR A 118 14.70 16.85 16.11
CA THR A 118 15.79 17.47 16.90
C THR A 118 17.16 16.87 16.56
N ARG A 119 17.22 15.87 15.67
CA ARG A 119 18.42 15.10 15.35
C ARG A 119 19.17 15.66 14.14
N PRO A 120 20.52 15.58 14.10
CA PRO A 120 21.32 15.91 12.92
C PRO A 120 20.78 15.21 11.66
N LEU A 121 20.70 15.95 10.55
CA LEU A 121 20.12 15.48 9.28
C LEU A 121 20.68 14.12 8.82
N LEU A 122 21.98 13.90 8.96
CA LEU A 122 22.64 12.65 8.56
C LEU A 122 22.25 11.45 9.45
N ALA A 123 22.08 11.67 10.75
CA ALA A 123 21.61 10.63 11.66
C ALA A 123 20.16 10.24 11.36
N HIS A 124 19.31 11.24 11.06
CA HIS A 124 17.93 11.03 10.66
C HIS A 124 17.82 10.21 9.37
N ILE A 125 18.57 10.59 8.32
CA ILE A 125 18.61 9.84 7.05
C ILE A 125 19.08 8.40 7.29
N GLY A 126 20.13 8.19 8.10
CA GLY A 126 20.64 6.85 8.41
C GLY A 126 19.59 5.96 9.11
N GLU A 127 18.84 6.52 10.06
CA GLU A 127 17.77 5.82 10.78
C GLU A 127 16.58 5.50 9.86
N GLU A 128 16.18 6.41 8.97
CA GLU A 128 15.13 6.16 7.98
C GLU A 128 15.51 5.03 7.02
N TYR A 129 16.75 5.03 6.50
CA TYR A 129 17.26 3.95 5.65
C TYR A 129 17.27 2.62 6.39
N ALA A 130 17.75 2.58 7.63
CA ALA A 130 17.78 1.37 8.44
C ALA A 130 16.36 0.83 8.71
N THR A 131 15.41 1.72 8.98
CA THR A 131 14.01 1.35 9.24
C THR A 131 13.34 0.83 7.97
N ARG A 132 13.59 1.47 6.82
CA ARG A 132 13.09 1.00 5.52
C ARG A 132 13.66 -0.36 5.13
N ALA A 133 14.95 -0.61 5.39
CA ALA A 133 15.58 -1.90 5.14
C ALA A 133 14.94 -3.01 5.98
N ARG A 134 14.70 -2.76 7.28
CA ARG A 134 13.99 -3.68 8.17
C ARG A 134 12.55 -3.93 7.71
N PHE A 135 11.88 -2.90 7.22
CA PHE A 135 10.53 -3.04 6.67
C PHE A 135 10.51 -3.97 5.45
N GLU A 136 11.39 -3.78 4.47
CA GLU A 136 11.43 -4.63 3.27
C GLU A 136 11.82 -6.08 3.62
N GLU A 137 12.75 -6.27 4.56
CA GLU A 137 13.08 -7.60 5.07
C GLU A 137 11.87 -8.26 5.73
N ARG A 138 11.17 -7.54 6.62
CA ARG A 138 9.97 -8.06 7.27
C ARG A 138 8.86 -8.36 6.27
N ARG A 139 8.64 -7.47 5.30
CA ARG A 139 7.67 -7.63 4.21
C ARG A 139 7.94 -8.91 3.43
N LYS A 140 9.20 -9.19 3.09
CA LYS A 140 9.59 -10.44 2.43
C LYS A 140 9.22 -11.67 3.28
N GLN A 141 9.54 -11.65 4.56
CA GLN A 141 9.18 -12.74 5.48
C GLN A 141 7.66 -12.95 5.59
N LEU A 142 6.89 -11.86 5.62
CA LEU A 142 5.43 -11.88 5.66
C LEU A 142 4.85 -12.49 4.37
N LEU A 143 5.38 -12.11 3.20
CA LEU A 143 4.97 -12.68 1.92
C LEU A 143 5.27 -14.19 1.85
N GLU A 144 6.44 -14.63 2.30
CA GLU A 144 6.81 -16.05 2.37
C GLU A 144 5.89 -16.83 3.33
N ARG A 145 5.43 -16.22 4.43
CA ARG A 145 4.44 -16.82 5.34
C ARG A 145 3.06 -16.89 4.69
N SER A 146 2.62 -15.81 4.04
CA SER A 146 1.35 -15.73 3.31
C SER A 146 1.25 -16.82 2.23
N GLN A 147 2.34 -17.04 1.48
CA GLN A 147 2.42 -18.13 0.49
C GLN A 147 2.29 -19.51 1.15
N ARG A 148 2.95 -19.73 2.28
CA ARG A 148 2.82 -21.00 3.02
C ARG A 148 1.39 -21.22 3.55
N MET A 149 0.68 -20.17 3.96
CA MET A 149 -0.72 -20.31 4.38
C MET A 149 -1.64 -20.63 3.20
N ARG A 150 -1.44 -20.00 2.05
CA ARG A 150 -2.17 -20.37 0.83
C ARG A 150 -1.88 -21.78 0.35
N GLN A 151 -0.64 -22.26 0.50
CA GLN A 151 -0.34 -23.66 0.24
C GLN A 151 -1.09 -24.59 1.20
N ARG A 152 -1.25 -24.21 2.48
CA ARG A 152 -2.06 -24.99 3.43
C ARG A 152 -3.53 -25.00 3.04
N ASP A 153 -4.08 -23.89 2.55
CA ASP A 153 -5.45 -23.88 2.01
C ASP A 153 -5.56 -24.89 0.85
N MET A 154 -4.61 -24.86 -0.10
CA MET A 154 -4.57 -25.81 -1.21
C MET A 154 -4.50 -27.27 -0.72
N ASP A 155 -3.63 -27.56 0.25
CA ASP A 155 -3.47 -28.90 0.81
C ASP A 155 -4.74 -29.37 1.58
N ALA A 156 -5.48 -28.44 2.22
CA ALA A 156 -6.66 -28.74 3.02
C ALA A 156 -7.93 -28.93 2.18
N TYR A 157 -8.12 -28.10 1.15
CA TYR A 157 -9.34 -28.09 0.33
C TYR A 157 -9.17 -28.85 -1.00
N GLY A 158 -7.93 -29.12 -1.44
CA GLY A 158 -7.62 -29.69 -2.74
C GLY A 158 -7.75 -28.69 -3.89
N ASP A 159 -7.23 -29.05 -5.06
CA ASP A 159 -7.04 -28.13 -6.19
C ASP A 159 -8.35 -27.48 -6.69
N GLU A 160 -9.44 -28.25 -6.80
CA GLU A 160 -10.71 -27.74 -7.35
C GLU A 160 -11.36 -26.70 -6.43
N SER A 161 -11.48 -27.01 -5.13
CA SER A 161 -12.03 -26.07 -4.16
C SER A 161 -11.08 -24.89 -3.92
N TYR A 162 -9.76 -25.11 -3.93
CA TYR A 162 -8.79 -24.02 -3.85
C TYR A 162 -8.91 -23.06 -5.04
N GLN A 163 -9.12 -23.56 -6.26
CA GLN A 163 -9.36 -22.70 -7.41
C GLN A 163 -10.64 -21.87 -7.25
N ALA A 164 -11.72 -22.47 -6.74
CA ALA A 164 -12.95 -21.75 -6.43
C ALA A 164 -12.73 -20.65 -5.37
N ILE A 165 -11.98 -20.96 -4.31
CA ILE A 165 -11.58 -19.98 -3.28
C ILE A 165 -10.77 -18.84 -3.92
N ALA A 166 -9.80 -19.15 -4.78
CA ALA A 166 -8.96 -18.15 -5.44
C ALA A 166 -9.77 -17.24 -6.37
N ASP A 167 -10.72 -17.79 -7.12
CA ASP A 167 -11.60 -17.04 -8.01
C ASP A 167 -12.56 -16.13 -7.24
N LEU A 168 -13.16 -16.65 -6.16
CA LEU A 168 -13.99 -15.86 -5.26
C LEU A 168 -13.18 -14.76 -4.56
N TYR A 169 -11.96 -15.07 -4.11
CA TYR A 169 -11.05 -14.08 -3.53
C TYR A 169 -10.78 -12.97 -4.52
N ALA A 170 -10.40 -13.30 -5.76
CA ALA A 170 -10.12 -12.31 -6.80
C ALA A 170 -11.33 -11.39 -7.07
N GLN A 171 -12.55 -11.93 -7.06
CA GLN A 171 -13.78 -11.15 -7.21
C GLN A 171 -14.10 -10.29 -5.97
N ALA A 172 -13.77 -10.76 -4.78
CA ALA A 172 -13.99 -10.07 -3.52
C ALA A 172 -12.99 -8.93 -3.26
N ARG A 173 -11.94 -8.76 -4.08
CA ARG A 173 -10.93 -7.72 -3.85
C ARG A 173 -11.48 -6.29 -4.05
N PRO A 174 -11.02 -5.31 -3.25
CA PRO A 174 -11.29 -3.91 -3.52
C PRO A 174 -10.72 -3.48 -4.87
N MET A 175 -11.54 -2.79 -5.68
CA MET A 175 -11.12 -2.24 -6.96
C MET A 175 -10.70 -0.77 -6.79
N ARG A 176 -9.64 -0.36 -7.50
CA ARG A 176 -9.24 1.05 -7.55
C ARG A 176 -10.19 1.84 -8.44
N GLY A 177 -10.75 2.93 -7.92
CA GLY A 177 -11.60 3.87 -8.66
C GLY A 177 -13.11 3.68 -8.43
N ASN A 178 -13.92 4.32 -9.27
CA ASN A 178 -15.37 4.28 -9.14
C ASN A 178 -15.92 2.94 -9.65
N ALA A 179 -16.16 2.00 -8.74
CA ALA A 179 -16.87 0.76 -9.04
C ALA A 179 -18.36 1.02 -9.31
N THR A 180 -18.93 0.35 -10.31
CA THR A 180 -20.38 0.41 -10.57
C THR A 180 -21.15 -0.30 -9.45
N PRO A 181 -22.45 0.00 -9.26
CA PRO A 181 -23.28 -0.72 -8.28
C PRO A 181 -23.27 -2.24 -8.50
N GLU A 182 -23.26 -2.71 -9.76
CA GLU A 182 -23.19 -4.14 -10.05
C GLU A 182 -21.87 -4.77 -9.61
N GLN A 183 -20.75 -4.06 -9.81
CA GLN A 183 -19.42 -4.53 -9.37
C GLN A 183 -19.31 -4.61 -7.85
N LYS A 184 -19.86 -3.62 -7.14
CA LYS A 184 -19.91 -3.64 -5.67
C LYS A 184 -20.74 -4.82 -5.16
N ALA A 185 -21.92 -5.03 -5.74
CA ALA A 185 -22.79 -6.15 -5.38
C ALA A 185 -22.14 -7.51 -5.67
N ALA A 186 -21.45 -7.66 -6.81
CA ALA A 186 -20.72 -8.89 -7.14
C ALA A 186 -19.58 -9.16 -6.14
N ARG A 187 -18.84 -8.12 -5.75
CA ARG A 187 -17.76 -8.20 -4.76
C ARG A 187 -18.28 -8.60 -3.38
N GLU A 188 -19.37 -7.98 -2.92
CA GLU A 188 -20.02 -8.31 -1.65
C GLU A 188 -20.59 -9.73 -1.67
N ALA A 189 -21.17 -10.17 -2.79
CA ALA A 189 -21.64 -11.54 -2.97
C ALA A 189 -20.47 -12.54 -2.88
N ALA A 190 -19.36 -12.29 -3.58
CA ALA A 190 -18.18 -13.15 -3.54
C ALA A 190 -17.58 -13.24 -2.13
N LEU A 191 -17.48 -12.11 -1.42
CA LEU A 191 -17.02 -12.09 -0.03
C LEU A 191 -17.95 -12.90 0.89
N SER A 192 -19.26 -12.71 0.75
CA SER A 192 -20.27 -13.45 1.52
C SER A 192 -20.16 -14.97 1.27
N THR A 193 -19.96 -15.38 0.02
CA THR A 193 -19.72 -16.78 -0.32
C THR A 193 -18.45 -17.32 0.34
N LEU A 194 -17.33 -16.59 0.30
CA LEU A 194 -16.10 -16.99 1.01
C LEU A 194 -16.32 -17.18 2.50
N MET A 195 -16.98 -16.21 3.15
CA MET A 195 -17.24 -16.26 4.59
C MET A 195 -18.20 -17.39 4.98
N THR A 196 -19.10 -17.79 4.08
CA THR A 196 -20.11 -18.82 4.36
C THR A 196 -19.59 -20.23 4.04
N GLU A 197 -18.95 -20.42 2.88
CA GLU A 197 -18.53 -21.73 2.39
C GLU A 197 -17.10 -22.09 2.82
N TYR A 198 -16.22 -21.10 2.98
CA TYR A 198 -14.80 -21.29 3.29
C TYR A 198 -14.32 -20.38 4.44
N PRO A 199 -14.99 -20.35 5.61
CA PRO A 199 -14.65 -19.44 6.71
C PRO A 199 -13.23 -19.62 7.27
N GLU A 200 -12.71 -20.86 7.24
CA GLU A 200 -11.39 -21.20 7.79
C GLU A 200 -10.24 -21.01 6.79
N ALA A 201 -10.54 -20.76 5.51
CA ALA A 201 -9.53 -20.54 4.49
C ALA A 201 -8.78 -19.23 4.76
N TYR A 202 -7.45 -19.27 4.68
CA TYR A 202 -6.62 -18.08 4.85
C TYR A 202 -6.98 -16.98 3.84
N SER A 203 -7.32 -17.36 2.62
CA SER A 203 -7.76 -16.42 1.58
C SER A 203 -9.04 -15.66 1.95
N THR A 204 -9.94 -16.26 2.72
CA THR A 204 -11.15 -15.59 3.25
C THR A 204 -10.76 -14.51 4.26
N SER A 205 -9.86 -14.81 5.20
CA SER A 205 -9.35 -13.81 6.15
C SER A 205 -8.63 -12.66 5.44
N VAL A 206 -7.86 -12.96 4.39
CA VAL A 206 -7.21 -11.93 3.55
C VAL A 206 -8.24 -11.06 2.83
N ALA A 207 -9.32 -11.64 2.30
CA ALA A 207 -10.40 -10.88 1.65
C ALA A 207 -11.04 -9.87 2.60
N VAL A 208 -11.43 -10.31 3.80
CA VAL A 208 -12.02 -9.46 4.84
C VAL A 208 -11.03 -8.36 5.26
N ALA A 209 -9.76 -8.72 5.46
CA ALA A 209 -8.71 -7.78 5.81
C ALA A 209 -8.48 -6.70 4.73
N GLU A 210 -8.50 -7.06 3.45
CA GLU A 210 -8.37 -6.09 2.36
C GLU A 210 -9.59 -5.17 2.26
N GLN A 211 -10.80 -5.64 2.57
CA GLN A 211 -12.00 -4.78 2.67
C GLN A 211 -11.89 -3.80 3.84
N ALA A 212 -11.44 -4.25 5.01
CA ALA A 212 -11.23 -3.39 6.17
C ALA A 212 -10.21 -2.28 5.86
N LEU A 213 -9.11 -2.63 5.18
CA LEU A 213 -8.09 -1.66 4.80
C LEU A 213 -8.59 -0.68 3.73
N ASP A 214 -9.41 -1.13 2.77
CA ASP A 214 -10.04 -0.23 1.80
C ASP A 214 -11.01 0.74 2.48
N ALA A 215 -11.82 0.28 3.44
CA ALA A 215 -12.68 1.13 4.25
C ALA A 215 -11.87 2.19 5.01
N ALA A 216 -10.76 1.78 5.64
CA ALA A 216 -9.84 2.69 6.34
C ALA A 216 -9.23 3.75 5.39
N ILE A 217 -8.78 3.35 4.19
CA ILE A 217 -8.25 4.26 3.17
C ILE A 217 -9.32 5.29 2.74
N ASN A 218 -10.57 4.85 2.62
CA ASN A 218 -11.70 5.69 2.25
C ASN A 218 -12.29 6.49 3.43
N ARG A 219 -11.67 6.42 4.63
CA ARG A 219 -12.13 7.05 5.88
C ARG A 219 -13.54 6.63 6.30
N ASP A 220 -13.93 5.42 5.92
CA ASP A 220 -15.12 4.76 6.42
C ASP A 220 -14.77 3.99 7.70
N THR A 221 -14.72 4.71 8.82
CA THR A 221 -14.39 4.14 10.14
C THR A 221 -15.33 3.01 10.52
N GLN A 222 -16.63 3.19 10.28
CA GLN A 222 -17.64 2.19 10.66
C GLN A 222 -17.47 0.90 9.85
N GLY A 223 -17.21 1.02 8.54
CA GLY A 223 -16.88 -0.13 7.71
C GLY A 223 -15.59 -0.82 8.16
N ALA A 224 -14.54 -0.05 8.45
CA ALA A 224 -13.26 -0.59 8.92
C ALA A 224 -13.40 -1.33 10.27
N GLU A 225 -14.17 -0.77 11.20
CA GLU A 225 -14.49 -1.37 12.51
C GLU A 225 -15.25 -2.69 12.33
N SER A 226 -16.33 -2.70 11.54
CA SER A 226 -17.15 -3.90 11.30
C SER A 226 -16.37 -5.05 10.64
N TYR A 227 -15.55 -4.76 9.62
CA TYR A 227 -14.71 -5.79 9.00
C TYR A 227 -13.57 -6.24 9.92
N TYR A 228 -13.01 -5.35 10.74
CA TYR A 228 -11.99 -5.72 11.73
C TYR A 228 -12.56 -6.64 12.82
N GLU A 229 -13.74 -6.35 13.36
CA GLU A 229 -14.44 -7.22 14.31
C GLU A 229 -14.70 -8.60 13.69
N SER A 230 -15.24 -8.62 12.46
CA SER A 230 -15.47 -9.86 11.72
C SER A 230 -14.17 -10.65 11.52
N LEU A 231 -13.05 -9.97 11.24
CA LEU A 231 -11.74 -10.59 11.09
C LEU A 231 -11.25 -11.19 12.40
N VAL A 232 -11.36 -10.48 13.52
CA VAL A 232 -10.90 -10.94 14.83
C VAL A 232 -11.75 -12.10 15.37
N GLU A 233 -13.06 -12.09 15.10
CA GLU A 233 -13.97 -13.15 15.54
C GLU A 233 -13.87 -14.42 14.68
N ALA A 234 -13.76 -14.28 13.35
CA ALA A 234 -13.85 -15.40 12.42
C ALA A 234 -12.48 -15.96 12.01
N SER A 235 -11.41 -15.17 12.02
CA SER A 235 -10.10 -15.63 11.56
C SER A 235 -9.39 -16.48 12.61
N PRO A 236 -8.99 -17.72 12.29
CA PRO A 236 -8.10 -18.49 13.16
C PRO A 236 -6.64 -17.99 13.11
N TYR A 237 -6.35 -17.02 12.24
CA TYR A 237 -4.99 -16.54 11.98
C TYR A 237 -4.68 -15.26 12.75
N SER A 238 -3.59 -15.29 13.52
CA SER A 238 -3.06 -14.13 14.25
C SER A 238 -2.30 -13.13 13.36
N GLU A 239 -1.94 -13.53 12.14
CA GLU A 239 -1.21 -12.73 11.16
C GLU A 239 -1.90 -12.92 9.80
N VAL A 240 -2.47 -11.84 9.27
CA VAL A 240 -3.18 -11.84 7.98
C VAL A 240 -2.48 -10.84 7.08
N VAL A 241 -1.80 -11.36 6.07
CA VAL A 241 -0.90 -10.60 5.20
C VAL A 241 -1.53 -10.42 3.83
N THR A 242 -1.72 -9.16 3.43
CA THR A 242 -2.21 -8.78 2.10
C THR A 242 -1.22 -9.17 1.00
N GLU A 243 -1.65 -9.11 -0.27
CA GLU A 243 -0.73 -9.38 -1.39
C GLU A 243 0.44 -8.39 -1.47
N GLN A 244 0.29 -7.22 -0.86
CA GLN A 244 1.32 -6.20 -0.83
C GLN A 244 2.38 -6.47 0.26
N GLY A 245 2.19 -7.49 1.11
CA GLY A 245 3.10 -7.86 2.19
C GLY A 245 2.90 -7.03 3.46
N ILE A 246 1.70 -6.49 3.66
CA ILE A 246 1.32 -5.72 4.85
C ILE A 246 0.55 -6.65 5.78
N ASN A 247 0.93 -6.69 7.06
CA ASN A 247 0.13 -7.36 8.08
C ASN A 247 -1.07 -6.45 8.43
N ALA A 248 -2.26 -6.89 8.06
CA ALA A 248 -3.47 -6.08 8.12
C ALA A 248 -3.93 -5.82 9.56
N ILE A 249 -3.84 -6.82 10.44
CA ILE A 249 -4.33 -6.72 11.83
C ILE A 249 -3.72 -5.53 12.59
N PRO A 250 -2.39 -5.44 12.78
CA PRO A 250 -1.79 -4.31 13.51
C PRO A 250 -1.97 -2.96 12.80
N THR A 251 -2.09 -3.00 11.46
CA THR A 251 -2.32 -1.80 10.65
C THR A 251 -3.74 -1.25 10.87
N LEU A 252 -4.75 -2.11 10.89
CA LEU A 252 -6.13 -1.76 11.21
C LEU A 252 -6.28 -1.31 12.65
N GLN A 253 -5.65 -2.02 13.60
CA GLN A 253 -5.63 -1.63 15.01
C GLN A 253 -5.05 -0.22 15.19
N THR A 254 -3.97 0.10 14.48
CA THR A 254 -3.40 1.45 14.51
C THR A 254 -4.37 2.50 13.99
N TYR A 255 -4.99 2.25 12.83
CA TYR A 255 -5.98 3.16 12.25
C TYR A 255 -7.15 3.40 13.20
N LEU A 256 -7.77 2.32 13.72
CA LEU A 256 -8.91 2.39 14.62
C LEU A 256 -8.53 3.08 15.94
N ALA A 257 -7.38 2.76 16.53
CA ALA A 257 -6.93 3.42 17.76
C ALA A 257 -6.79 4.93 17.58
N ARG A 258 -6.22 5.41 16.47
CA ARG A 258 -6.14 6.85 16.17
C ARG A 258 -7.53 7.47 16.06
N GLN A 259 -8.40 6.83 15.31
CA GLN A 259 -9.75 7.33 15.07
C GLN A 259 -10.58 7.39 16.36
N TYR A 260 -10.49 6.36 17.21
CA TYR A 260 -11.14 6.37 18.52
C TYR A 260 -10.61 7.46 19.44
N VAL A 261 -9.31 7.75 19.42
CA VAL A 261 -8.74 8.88 20.18
C VAL A 261 -9.27 10.22 19.67
N GLU A 262 -9.38 10.40 18.34
CA GLU A 262 -9.94 11.61 17.73
C GLU A 262 -11.43 11.80 18.05
N GLU A 263 -12.18 10.70 18.13
CA GLU A 263 -13.61 10.68 18.47
C GLU A 263 -13.91 10.75 19.97
N GLY A 264 -12.88 10.68 20.84
CA GLY A 264 -13.03 10.64 22.29
C GLY A 264 -13.52 9.30 22.85
N ARG A 265 -13.48 8.23 22.04
CA ARG A 265 -13.83 6.84 22.39
C ARG A 265 -12.64 6.15 23.07
N TYR A 266 -12.24 6.65 24.24
CA TYR A 266 -10.97 6.26 24.87
C TYR A 266 -10.95 4.82 25.41
N ASP A 267 -12.11 4.27 25.80
CA ASP A 267 -12.19 2.89 26.27
C ASP A 267 -11.89 1.90 25.13
N GLU A 268 -12.49 2.12 23.96
CA GLU A 268 -12.23 1.34 22.75
C GLU A 268 -10.80 1.55 22.24
N ALA A 269 -10.31 2.79 22.26
CA ALA A 269 -8.91 3.08 21.94
C ALA A 269 -7.96 2.28 22.83
N THR A 270 -8.20 2.25 24.15
CA THR A 270 -7.36 1.51 25.10
C THR A 270 -7.38 0.01 24.83
N ALA A 271 -8.56 -0.57 24.57
CA ALA A 271 -8.69 -1.99 24.26
C ALA A 271 -7.92 -2.38 22.99
N VAL A 272 -8.01 -1.56 21.93
CA VAL A 272 -7.27 -1.79 20.68
C VAL A 272 -5.76 -1.60 20.88
N LEU A 273 -5.33 -0.61 21.67
CA LEU A 273 -3.93 -0.38 21.98
C LEU A 273 -3.31 -1.52 22.80
N ASP A 274 -4.08 -2.13 23.71
CA ASP A 274 -3.65 -3.31 24.45
C ASP A 274 -3.43 -4.50 23.51
N ALA A 275 -4.35 -4.74 22.57
CA ALA A 275 -4.19 -5.76 21.54
C ALA A 275 -2.98 -5.49 20.62
N LEU A 276 -2.77 -4.24 20.21
CA LEU A 276 -1.63 -3.83 19.39
C LEU A 276 -0.30 -3.98 20.14
N SER A 277 -0.27 -3.76 21.46
CA SER A 277 0.93 -3.90 22.28
C SER A 277 1.44 -5.34 22.35
N ALA A 278 0.58 -6.34 22.15
CA ALA A 278 0.99 -7.74 22.02
C ALA A 278 1.80 -8.02 20.74
N GLN A 279 1.80 -7.07 19.79
CA GLN A 279 2.54 -7.12 18.52
C GLN A 279 3.57 -5.97 18.43
N SER A 280 4.25 -5.67 19.54
CA SER A 280 5.15 -4.51 19.71
C SER A 280 6.14 -4.28 18.56
N ASP A 281 6.67 -5.36 17.98
CA ASP A 281 7.72 -5.33 16.96
C ASP A 281 7.16 -5.22 15.52
N SER A 282 5.84 -5.21 15.35
CA SER A 282 5.21 -5.04 14.05
C SER A 282 5.58 -3.67 13.46
N ILE A 283 6.04 -3.67 12.21
CA ILE A 283 6.36 -2.44 11.49
C ILE A 283 5.12 -2.01 10.70
N ILE A 284 4.69 -0.77 10.95
CA ILE A 284 3.48 -0.17 10.40
C ILE A 284 3.89 1.01 9.52
N LEU A 285 3.30 1.08 8.32
CA LEU A 285 3.50 2.20 7.41
C LEU A 285 2.38 3.21 7.62
N GLU A 286 2.76 4.42 8.02
CA GLU A 286 1.83 5.54 8.17
C GLU A 286 2.32 6.75 7.38
N PRO A 287 1.42 7.54 6.77
CA PRO A 287 1.79 8.84 6.23
C PRO A 287 2.25 9.75 7.39
N ASN A 288 3.38 10.43 7.22
CA ASN A 288 3.81 11.50 8.11
C ASN A 288 3.00 12.79 7.87
N ASP A 289 3.33 13.86 8.60
CA ASP A 289 2.68 15.18 8.47
C ASP A 289 2.74 15.76 7.05
N MET A 290 3.70 15.32 6.24
CA MET A 290 3.89 15.71 4.84
C MET A 290 3.21 14.76 3.85
N GLY A 291 2.54 13.71 4.33
CA GLY A 291 1.90 12.68 3.53
C GLY A 291 2.84 11.61 2.97
N GLU A 292 4.11 11.61 3.37
CA GLU A 292 5.09 10.63 2.94
C GLU A 292 5.03 9.37 3.82
N PRO A 293 5.15 8.17 3.24
CA PRO A 293 5.09 6.94 4.02
C PRO A 293 6.31 6.81 4.94
N THR A 294 6.06 6.70 6.23
CA THR A 294 7.06 6.47 7.26
C THR A 294 6.78 5.14 7.97
N ALA A 295 7.85 4.39 8.23
CA ALA A 295 7.77 3.13 8.95
C ALA A 295 7.98 3.38 10.44
N ARG A 296 7.07 2.87 11.27
CA ARG A 296 7.12 2.98 12.74
C ARG A 296 6.85 1.62 13.36
N THR A 297 7.32 1.42 14.59
CA THR A 297 6.95 0.21 15.33
C THR A 297 5.58 0.38 15.98
N ALA A 298 4.86 -0.72 16.15
CA ALA A 298 3.59 -0.73 16.88
C ALA A 298 3.76 -0.17 18.30
N GLN A 299 4.89 -0.46 18.96
CA GLN A 299 5.17 0.07 20.30
C GLN A 299 5.30 1.61 20.33
N ASP A 300 5.96 2.21 19.32
CA ASP A 300 6.08 3.67 19.25
C ASP A 300 4.72 4.34 19.09
N ILE A 301 3.83 3.73 18.31
CA ILE A 301 2.45 4.19 18.11
C ILE A 301 1.64 4.04 19.39
N VAL A 302 1.75 2.89 20.07
CA VAL A 302 1.04 2.64 21.33
C VAL A 302 1.43 3.66 22.39
N ASN A 303 2.72 3.95 22.54
CA ASN A 303 3.20 4.94 23.51
C ASN A 303 2.65 6.33 23.17
N GLU A 304 2.74 6.76 21.90
CA GLU A 304 2.21 8.05 21.45
C GLU A 304 0.72 8.20 21.77
N LEU A 305 -0.10 7.20 21.46
CA LEU A 305 -1.54 7.28 21.62
C LEU A 305 -1.97 7.20 23.08
N ARG A 306 -1.29 6.41 23.92
CA ARG A 306 -1.52 6.40 25.37
C ARG A 306 -1.18 7.75 26.00
N ASP A 307 -0.09 8.38 25.58
CA ASP A 307 0.28 9.72 26.07
C ASP A 307 -0.75 10.78 25.68
N LYS A 308 -1.41 10.64 24.52
CA LYS A 308 -2.51 11.52 24.10
C LYS A 308 -3.79 11.31 24.91
N ILE A 309 -4.14 10.07 25.25
CA ILE A 309 -5.32 9.75 26.07
C ILE A 309 -5.16 10.27 27.51
N ALA A 310 -3.92 10.32 28.02
CA ALA A 310 -3.62 10.76 29.39
C ALA A 310 -3.64 12.30 29.59
N GLN A 311 -3.79 13.08 28.51
CA GLN A 311 -3.81 14.56 28.53
C GLN A 311 -5.23 15.11 28.56
#